data_AF-A0A1I3MF51-F1
#
_entry.id   AF-A0A1I3MF51-F1
#
_cell.length_a   1.000
_cell.length_b   1.000
_cell.length_c   1.000
_cell.angle_alpha   90.00
_cell.angle_beta   90.00
_cell.angle_gamma   90.00
#
_symmetry.space_group_name_H-M   'P 1'
#
loop_
_entity.id
_entity.type
_entity.pdbx_description
1 polymer ?
#
loop_
_entity_poly.entity_id
_entity_poly.type
_entity_poly.pdbx_seq_one_letter_code
_entity_poly.pdbx_strand_id
1 'polypeptide(L)'
;MKFSTVVPVDEALVKIDYNSKIVSLGSCFAVNMAQKFKRFQFKTETNPVGILFHPLAIQRLLEYAITNYEFSSKDVFLYNEIWSCFDAHSDMNELEEDAIIESLNNAVIEFSKSLREASHVFLTFGTAWVYERKEDSRVVANCHKVAQDVFEKRLLSYDEILQSYQEITRLIHELNPNAQIVFTVSPVRHIKDGFVGNQRSKANLIGALHQFLDENLDVKCFYFPAFELVMDELRDYRFYDQDMLHPNQLAIDYIWERLLKSFVSSETMMIMKKVEEVTKAMEHRPFNPTSEQHLKFMDSLIDKIDYLLDRYPFMSFR
;
A
#
# COMPACT_ATOMS: atom_id res chain seq x y z
N MET A 1 -4.93 7.71 35.42
CA MET A 1 -3.63 7.99 34.75
C MET A 1 -3.80 7.73 33.26
N LYS A 2 -3.27 8.61 32.40
CA LYS A 2 -3.24 8.42 30.95
C LYS A 2 -1.91 7.73 30.61
N PHE A 3 -1.97 6.48 30.14
CA PHE A 3 -0.78 5.64 29.93
C PHE A 3 -0.21 5.71 28.49
N SER A 4 -0.83 6.50 27.61
CA SER A 4 -0.36 6.71 26.24
C SER A 4 -0.52 8.17 25.79
N THR A 5 0.40 8.60 24.93
CA THR A 5 0.27 9.83 24.16
C THR A 5 -0.44 9.48 22.87
N VAL A 6 -1.72 9.84 22.77
CA VAL A 6 -2.53 9.56 21.59
C VAL A 6 -2.06 10.45 20.46
N VAL A 7 -1.56 9.86 19.38
CA VAL A 7 -1.23 10.59 18.14
C VAL A 7 -2.55 11.04 17.51
N PRO A 8 -2.78 12.32 17.21
CA PRO A 8 -4.01 12.74 16.53
C PRO A 8 -4.05 12.16 15.12
N VAL A 9 -5.23 11.73 14.67
CA VAL A 9 -5.47 11.32 13.29
C VAL A 9 -6.66 12.13 12.82
N ASP A 10 -6.43 12.97 11.81
CA ASP A 10 -7.47 13.85 11.27
C ASP A 10 -8.58 13.03 10.62
N GLU A 11 -9.79 13.56 10.68
CA GLU A 11 -10.93 12.91 10.05
C GLU A 11 -10.92 13.15 8.53
N ALA A 12 -11.02 12.07 7.76
CA ALA A 12 -11.03 12.17 6.30
C ALA A 12 -12.33 12.85 5.81
N LEU A 13 -12.20 13.77 4.85
CA LEU A 13 -13.36 14.46 4.26
C LEU A 13 -14.25 13.49 3.48
N VAL A 14 -13.66 12.64 2.64
CA VAL A 14 -14.36 11.53 1.97
C VAL A 14 -14.10 10.25 2.73
N LYS A 15 -15.19 9.59 3.13
CA LYS A 15 -15.17 8.30 3.82
C LYS A 15 -15.19 7.15 2.82
N ILE A 16 -14.51 6.07 3.18
CA ILE A 16 -14.53 4.77 2.50
C ILE A 16 -15.82 4.05 2.87
N ASP A 17 -16.48 3.55 1.84
CA ASP A 17 -17.65 2.67 1.88
C ASP A 17 -17.46 1.48 0.92
N TYR A 18 -18.45 0.60 0.78
CA TYR A 18 -18.35 -0.54 -0.12
C TYR A 18 -18.47 -0.20 -1.61
N ASN A 19 -18.85 1.03 -1.96
CA ASN A 19 -18.80 1.52 -3.34
C ASN A 19 -17.39 1.97 -3.74
N SER A 20 -16.58 2.33 -2.75
CA SER A 20 -15.21 2.80 -2.92
C SER A 20 -14.32 1.79 -3.63
N LYS A 21 -13.40 2.31 -4.46
CA LYS A 21 -12.32 1.55 -5.07
C LYS A 21 -11.00 2.10 -4.55
N ILE A 22 -10.21 1.23 -3.94
CA ILE A 22 -9.00 1.58 -3.21
C ILE A 22 -7.80 1.13 -4.03
N VAL A 23 -6.88 2.04 -4.30
CA VAL A 23 -5.57 1.73 -4.87
C VAL A 23 -4.54 1.95 -3.78
N SER A 24 -3.72 0.95 -3.49
CA SER A 24 -2.67 1.03 -2.47
C SER A 24 -1.30 0.81 -3.09
N LEU A 25 -0.42 1.80 -2.98
CA LEU A 25 0.93 1.76 -3.51
C LEU A 25 1.94 1.97 -2.39
N GLY A 26 3.06 1.26 -2.44
CA GLY A 26 4.21 1.57 -1.62
C GLY A 26 4.88 0.37 -0.96
N SER A 27 5.44 0.61 0.23
CA SER A 27 6.20 -0.37 1.03
C SER A 27 5.40 -1.64 1.39
N CYS A 28 6.06 -2.63 2.00
CA CYS A 28 5.39 -3.82 2.56
C CYS A 28 4.23 -3.49 3.51
N PHE A 29 4.31 -2.35 4.23
CA PHE A 29 3.21 -1.90 5.08
C PHE A 29 1.94 -1.58 4.28
N ALA A 30 2.06 -1.07 3.05
CA ALA A 30 0.94 -0.86 2.14
C ALA A 30 0.20 -2.17 1.83
N VAL A 31 0.96 -3.25 1.66
CA VAL A 31 0.44 -4.61 1.42
C VAL A 31 -0.33 -5.11 2.64
N ASN A 32 0.21 -4.94 3.86
CA ASN A 32 -0.50 -5.32 5.09
C ASN A 32 -1.86 -4.59 5.22
N MET A 33 -1.88 -3.29 4.95
CA MET A 33 -3.12 -2.49 5.01
C MET A 33 -4.09 -2.86 3.90
N ALA A 34 -3.61 -3.11 2.68
CA ALA A 34 -4.44 -3.58 1.59
C ALA A 34 -5.04 -4.97 1.84
N GLN A 35 -4.29 -5.87 2.47
CA GLN A 35 -4.80 -7.18 2.89
C GLN A 35 -5.93 -7.04 3.90
N LYS A 36 -5.88 -6.04 4.81
CA LYS A 36 -7.03 -5.72 5.67
C LYS A 36 -8.24 -5.30 4.85
N PHE A 37 -8.09 -4.37 3.91
CA PHE A 37 -9.19 -3.99 3.02
C PHE A 37 -9.77 -5.19 2.25
N LYS A 38 -8.92 -6.04 1.67
CA LYS A 38 -9.35 -7.28 1.00
C LYS A 38 -10.08 -8.25 1.94
N ARG A 39 -9.59 -8.46 3.16
CA ARG A 39 -10.25 -9.32 4.16
C ARG A 39 -11.67 -8.84 4.47
N PHE A 40 -11.85 -7.51 4.52
CA PHE A 40 -13.17 -6.89 4.72
C PHE A 40 -13.97 -6.71 3.42
N GLN A 41 -13.55 -7.35 2.32
CA GLN A 41 -14.23 -7.40 1.03
C GLN A 41 -14.32 -6.04 0.30
N PHE A 42 -13.42 -5.10 0.56
CA PHE A 42 -13.34 -3.86 -0.24
C PHE A 42 -12.65 -4.10 -1.58
N LYS A 43 -13.13 -3.43 -2.63
CA LYS A 43 -12.49 -3.42 -3.96
C LYS A 43 -11.13 -2.74 -3.86
N THR A 44 -10.06 -3.53 -3.91
CA THR A 44 -8.70 -3.07 -3.64
C THR A 44 -7.72 -3.58 -4.68
N GLU A 45 -6.98 -2.65 -5.29
CA GLU A 45 -5.82 -2.91 -6.13
C GLU A 45 -4.54 -2.55 -5.36
N THR A 46 -3.47 -3.33 -5.49
CA THR A 46 -2.28 -3.13 -4.64
C THR A 46 -1.00 -3.45 -5.36
N ASN A 47 -0.09 -2.48 -5.43
CA ASN A 47 1.28 -2.67 -5.92
C ASN A 47 1.32 -3.51 -7.23
N PRO A 48 0.79 -2.99 -8.35
CA PRO A 48 0.63 -3.75 -9.59
C PRO A 48 1.96 -4.25 -10.18
N VAL A 49 3.06 -3.56 -9.88
CA VAL A 49 4.45 -3.96 -10.24
C VAL A 49 5.27 -4.36 -9.00
N GLY A 50 4.58 -4.75 -7.94
CA GLY A 50 5.12 -5.07 -6.62
C GLY A 50 5.55 -3.84 -5.79
N ILE A 51 6.30 -4.10 -4.72
CA ILE A 51 6.60 -3.11 -3.67
C ILE A 51 7.56 -2.02 -4.16
N LEU A 52 7.14 -0.75 -4.04
CA LEU A 52 7.94 0.43 -4.38
C LEU A 52 8.14 1.28 -3.12
N PHE A 53 9.39 1.54 -2.71
CA PHE A 53 9.65 2.16 -1.41
C PHE A 53 9.78 3.69 -1.44
N HIS A 54 10.24 4.28 -2.53
CA HIS A 54 10.61 5.70 -2.58
C HIS A 54 9.74 6.48 -3.59
N PRO A 55 9.60 7.81 -3.42
CA PRO A 55 8.72 8.64 -4.24
C PRO A 55 8.95 8.50 -5.75
N LEU A 56 10.22 8.57 -6.19
CA LEU A 56 10.55 8.52 -7.61
C LEU A 56 10.10 7.24 -8.34
N ALA A 57 10.05 6.09 -7.66
CA ALA A 57 9.59 4.84 -8.28
C ALA A 57 8.06 4.86 -8.45
N ILE A 58 7.34 5.36 -7.44
CA ILE A 58 5.87 5.50 -7.50
C ILE A 58 5.48 6.52 -8.56
N GLN A 59 6.19 7.65 -8.64
CA GLN A 59 6.00 8.66 -9.67
C GLN A 59 6.14 8.05 -11.07
N ARG A 60 7.21 7.28 -11.31
CA ARG A 60 7.45 6.66 -12.61
C ARG A 60 6.37 5.66 -13.01
N LEU A 61 5.89 4.86 -12.06
CA LEU A 61 4.75 3.97 -12.30
C LEU A 61 3.49 4.75 -12.71
N LEU A 62 3.25 5.92 -12.11
CA LEU A 62 2.14 6.80 -12.51
C LEU A 62 2.35 7.40 -13.90
N GLU A 63 3.57 7.82 -14.24
CA GLU A 63 3.93 8.28 -15.58
C GLU A 63 3.59 7.19 -16.61
N TYR A 64 3.99 5.93 -16.36
CA TYR A 64 3.66 4.80 -17.22
C TYR A 64 2.16 4.60 -17.40
N ALA A 65 1.38 4.70 -16.32
CA ALA A 65 -0.07 4.55 -16.36
C ALA A 65 -0.76 5.64 -17.19
N ILE A 66 -0.20 6.84 -17.23
CA ILE A 66 -0.77 8.01 -17.91
C ILE A 66 -0.41 8.02 -19.38
N THR A 67 0.85 7.71 -19.69
CA THR A 67 1.32 7.69 -21.08
C THR A 67 0.95 6.39 -21.80
N ASN A 68 0.33 5.43 -21.11
CA ASN A 68 0.15 4.04 -21.57
C ASN A 68 1.49 3.47 -22.07
N TYR A 69 2.53 3.58 -21.23
CA TYR A 69 3.87 3.11 -21.58
C TYR A 69 3.85 1.62 -21.90
N GLU A 70 4.47 1.26 -23.02
CA GLU A 70 4.61 -0.11 -23.47
C GLU A 70 6.05 -0.57 -23.23
N PHE A 71 6.21 -1.48 -22.27
CA PHE A 71 7.48 -2.15 -21.99
C PHE A 71 7.90 -3.01 -23.17
N SER A 72 9.21 -3.08 -23.37
CA SER A 72 9.86 -3.83 -24.45
C SER A 72 11.15 -4.50 -23.96
N SER A 73 11.84 -5.22 -24.83
CA SER A 73 13.17 -5.80 -24.58
C SER A 73 14.22 -4.79 -24.08
N LYS A 74 13.99 -3.48 -24.26
CA LYS A 74 14.91 -2.43 -23.78
C LYS A 74 14.76 -2.14 -22.29
N ASP A 75 13.64 -2.54 -21.70
CA ASP A 75 13.26 -2.22 -20.32
C ASP A 75 13.54 -3.37 -19.34
N VAL A 76 13.82 -4.55 -19.90
CA VAL A 76 14.11 -5.78 -19.15
C VAL A 76 15.54 -6.24 -19.38
N PHE A 77 16.09 -6.98 -18.43
CA PHE A 77 17.43 -7.54 -18.50
C PHE A 77 17.47 -8.92 -17.88
N LEU A 78 18.37 -9.77 -18.39
CA LEU A 78 18.62 -11.09 -17.85
C LEU A 78 19.76 -11.02 -16.82
N TYR A 79 19.52 -11.50 -15.61
CA TYR A 79 20.54 -11.65 -14.58
C TYR A 79 20.33 -12.93 -13.79
N ASN A 80 21.35 -13.77 -13.69
CA ASN A 80 21.28 -15.10 -13.05
C ASN A 80 20.07 -15.93 -13.54
N GLU A 81 19.91 -16.03 -14.86
CA GLU A 81 18.84 -16.83 -15.51
C GLU A 81 17.41 -16.35 -15.21
N ILE A 82 17.26 -15.13 -14.69
CA ILE A 82 15.96 -14.53 -14.36
C ILE A 82 15.84 -13.19 -15.09
N TRP A 83 14.75 -13.00 -15.83
CA TRP A 83 14.40 -11.73 -16.45
C TRP A 83 13.80 -10.79 -15.41
N SER A 84 14.28 -9.56 -15.40
CA SER A 84 13.95 -8.54 -14.39
C SER A 84 13.79 -7.16 -15.04
N CYS A 85 13.07 -6.25 -14.37
CA CYS A 85 12.95 -4.84 -14.75
C CYS A 85 13.33 -3.95 -13.57
N PHE A 86 14.24 -2.99 -13.78
CA PHE A 86 14.72 -2.10 -12.71
C PHE A 86 13.62 -1.20 -12.12
N ASP A 87 12.50 -1.02 -12.82
CA ASP A 87 11.35 -0.23 -12.38
C ASP A 87 10.29 -1.05 -11.64
N ALA A 88 10.46 -2.37 -11.57
CA ALA A 88 9.53 -3.29 -10.92
C ALA A 88 10.18 -4.05 -9.76
N HIS A 89 9.36 -4.52 -8.82
CA HIS A 89 9.81 -5.41 -7.76
C HIS A 89 10.15 -6.81 -8.31
N SER A 90 10.93 -7.59 -7.56
CA SER A 90 11.30 -8.94 -7.94
C SER A 90 10.13 -9.92 -8.04
N ASP A 91 8.94 -9.54 -7.56
CA ASP A 91 7.72 -10.35 -7.71
C ASP A 91 7.23 -10.38 -9.17
N MET A 92 7.70 -9.45 -10.01
CA MET A 92 7.41 -9.39 -11.44
C MET A 92 8.43 -10.15 -12.30
N ASN A 93 9.44 -10.76 -11.68
CA ASN A 93 10.49 -11.45 -12.41
C ASN A 93 9.96 -12.74 -13.04
N GLU A 94 10.41 -13.04 -14.25
CA GLU A 94 10.02 -14.23 -15.00
C GLU A 94 11.25 -14.99 -15.53
N LEU A 95 11.02 -16.21 -15.99
CA LEU A 95 12.07 -17.03 -16.62
C LEU A 95 12.22 -16.76 -18.12
N GLU A 96 11.21 -16.15 -18.75
CA GLU A 96 11.18 -15.85 -20.19
C GLU A 96 11.01 -14.35 -20.43
N GLU A 97 11.68 -13.80 -21.44
CA GLU A 97 11.69 -12.37 -21.76
C GLU A 97 10.28 -11.85 -22.11
N ASP A 98 9.59 -12.56 -23.00
CA ASP A 98 8.24 -12.20 -23.44
C ASP A 98 7.25 -12.23 -22.27
N ALA A 99 7.43 -13.15 -21.32
CA ALA A 99 6.54 -13.30 -20.17
C ALA A 99 6.62 -12.11 -19.19
N ILE A 100 7.83 -11.60 -18.90
CA ILE A 100 7.97 -10.40 -18.06
C ILE A 100 7.42 -9.17 -18.77
N ILE A 101 7.66 -9.02 -20.07
CA ILE A 101 7.17 -7.88 -20.86
C ILE A 101 5.63 -7.87 -20.86
N GLU A 102 5.00 -9.02 -21.11
CA GLU A 102 3.55 -9.17 -21.05
C GLU A 102 3.00 -8.83 -19.65
N SER A 103 3.64 -9.35 -18.61
CA SER A 103 3.22 -9.11 -17.22
C SER A 103 3.30 -7.64 -16.82
N LEU A 104 4.38 -6.94 -17.19
CA LEU A 104 4.55 -5.51 -16.91
C LEU A 104 3.53 -4.65 -17.66
N ASN A 105 3.29 -4.96 -18.94
CA ASN A 105 2.30 -4.24 -19.76
C ASN A 105 0.89 -4.44 -19.22
N ASN A 106 0.51 -5.67 -18.89
CA ASN A 106 -0.79 -5.98 -18.27
C ASN A 106 -0.96 -5.26 -16.93
N ALA A 107 0.10 -5.22 -16.10
CA ALA A 107 0.08 -4.51 -14.82
C ALA A 107 -0.16 -3.00 -15.00
N VAL A 108 0.50 -2.35 -15.96
CA VAL A 108 0.28 -0.91 -16.24
C VAL A 108 -1.12 -0.63 -16.76
N ILE A 109 -1.66 -1.49 -17.63
CA ILE A 109 -3.02 -1.34 -18.17
C ILE A 109 -4.06 -1.43 -17.03
N GLU A 110 -4.00 -2.48 -16.21
CA GLU A 110 -4.94 -2.66 -15.10
C GLU A 110 -4.77 -1.59 -14.02
N PHE A 111 -3.55 -1.12 -13.80
CA PHE A 111 -3.28 -0.01 -12.89
C PHE A 111 -3.88 1.30 -13.38
N SER A 112 -3.70 1.66 -14.66
CA SER A 112 -4.30 2.86 -15.26
C SER A 112 -5.82 2.84 -15.15
N LYS A 113 -6.45 1.69 -15.45
CA LYS A 113 -7.90 1.49 -15.26
C LYS A 113 -8.31 1.64 -13.79
N SER A 114 -7.53 1.07 -12.87
CA SER A 114 -7.81 1.16 -11.44
C SER A 114 -7.72 2.58 -10.89
N LEU A 115 -6.76 3.38 -11.35
CA LEU A 115 -6.65 4.80 -10.98
C LEU A 115 -7.82 5.64 -11.46
N ARG A 116 -8.29 5.43 -12.70
CA ARG A 116 -9.45 6.16 -13.27
C ARG A 116 -10.72 5.93 -12.47
N GLU A 117 -10.87 4.75 -11.87
CA GLU A 117 -12.03 4.37 -11.07
C GLU A 117 -11.82 4.54 -9.56
N ALA A 118 -10.60 4.89 -9.11
CA ALA A 118 -10.27 4.97 -7.70
C ALA A 118 -11.05 6.08 -6.99
N SER A 119 -11.64 5.76 -5.84
CA SER A 119 -12.10 6.82 -4.93
C SER A 119 -10.98 7.22 -3.97
N HIS A 120 -10.09 6.30 -3.60
CA HIS A 120 -8.99 6.52 -2.68
C HIS A 120 -7.69 5.93 -3.21
N VAL A 121 -6.60 6.70 -3.14
CA VAL A 121 -5.25 6.27 -3.51
C VAL A 121 -4.34 6.41 -2.29
N PHE A 122 -3.95 5.29 -1.68
CA PHE A 122 -3.01 5.25 -0.56
C PHE A 122 -1.58 5.16 -1.07
N LEU A 123 -0.72 6.06 -0.62
CA LEU A 123 0.70 6.14 -0.98
C LEU A 123 1.56 5.98 0.27
N THR A 124 2.25 4.83 0.39
CA THR A 124 3.04 4.47 1.56
C THR A 124 4.53 4.48 1.29
N PHE A 125 5.21 5.57 1.64
CA PHE A 125 6.65 5.71 1.40
C PHE A 125 7.48 5.02 2.49
N GLY A 126 8.40 4.15 2.08
CA GLY A 126 9.30 3.41 2.96
C GLY A 126 10.60 4.15 3.23
N THR A 127 11.27 4.63 2.19
CA THR A 127 12.62 5.19 2.30
C THR A 127 12.86 6.29 1.27
N ALA A 128 13.79 7.19 1.58
CA ALA A 128 14.38 8.19 0.69
C ALA A 128 15.76 7.75 0.19
N TRP A 129 16.28 6.61 0.66
CA TRP A 129 17.48 6.01 0.09
C TRP A 129 17.16 5.39 -1.25
N VAL A 130 17.92 5.76 -2.27
CA VAL A 130 17.79 5.27 -3.63
C VAL A 130 19.10 4.66 -4.11
N TYR A 131 19.00 3.80 -5.11
CA TYR A 131 20.12 3.31 -5.87
C TYR A 131 20.00 3.87 -7.29
N GLU A 132 21.07 4.48 -7.75
CA GLU A 132 21.18 5.08 -9.06
C GLU A 132 22.17 4.27 -9.89
N ARG A 133 21.78 3.86 -11.10
CA ARG A 133 22.68 3.16 -12.00
C ARG A 133 23.77 4.11 -12.48
N LYS A 134 25.03 3.71 -12.35
CA LYS A 134 26.17 4.55 -12.79
C LYS A 134 26.25 4.74 -14.30
N GLU A 135 25.67 3.82 -15.06
CA GLU A 135 25.71 3.84 -16.53
C GLU A 135 24.90 4.98 -17.13
N ASP A 136 23.68 5.22 -16.61
CA ASP A 136 22.70 6.14 -17.17
C ASP A 136 22.16 7.15 -16.14
N SER A 137 22.69 7.15 -14.91
CA SER A 137 22.23 7.99 -13.79
C SER A 137 20.75 7.78 -13.44
N ARG A 138 20.18 6.62 -13.79
CA ARG A 138 18.77 6.33 -13.54
C ARG A 138 18.57 5.73 -12.16
N VAL A 139 17.71 6.35 -11.35
CA VAL A 139 17.25 5.79 -10.07
C VAL A 139 16.38 4.56 -10.35
N VAL A 140 16.68 3.42 -9.72
CA VAL A 140 15.95 2.17 -9.89
C VAL A 140 15.02 1.88 -8.70
N ALA A 141 13.92 1.18 -8.94
CA ALA A 141 13.01 0.72 -7.89
C ALA A 141 13.59 -0.49 -7.13
N ASN A 142 14.29 -1.38 -7.84
CA ASN A 142 14.91 -2.58 -7.26
C ASN A 142 16.24 -2.89 -7.96
N CYS A 143 17.27 -3.29 -7.21
CA CYS A 143 18.57 -3.67 -7.77
C CYS A 143 18.63 -5.12 -8.27
N HIS A 144 17.62 -5.96 -7.99
CA HIS A 144 17.54 -7.37 -8.45
C HIS A 144 18.77 -8.22 -8.15
N LYS A 145 19.43 -7.96 -7.01
CA LYS A 145 20.68 -8.61 -6.58
C LYS A 145 21.85 -8.45 -7.57
N VAL A 146 21.74 -7.54 -8.54
CA VAL A 146 22.87 -7.10 -9.36
C VAL A 146 23.94 -6.52 -8.43
N ALA A 147 25.21 -6.71 -8.81
CA ALA A 147 26.35 -6.28 -8.02
C ALA A 147 26.26 -4.80 -7.62
N GLN A 148 26.52 -4.50 -6.35
CA GLN A 148 26.29 -3.16 -5.79
C GLN A 148 27.19 -2.08 -6.40
N ASP A 149 28.33 -2.46 -6.97
CA ASP A 149 29.27 -1.54 -7.63
C ASP A 149 28.71 -0.94 -8.93
N VAL A 150 27.67 -1.53 -9.52
CA VAL A 150 26.90 -0.98 -10.65
C VAL A 150 26.08 0.24 -10.23
N PHE A 151 25.77 0.36 -8.93
CA PHE A 151 24.91 1.40 -8.40
C PHE A 151 25.69 2.40 -7.53
N GLU A 152 25.23 3.64 -7.53
CA GLU A 152 25.55 4.64 -6.54
C GLU A 152 24.36 4.77 -5.59
N LYS A 153 24.61 4.57 -4.30
CA LYS A 153 23.58 4.74 -3.28
C LYS A 153 23.61 6.18 -2.78
N ARG A 154 22.47 6.87 -2.84
CA ARG A 154 22.32 8.23 -2.31
C ARG A 154 21.01 8.43 -1.58
N LEU A 155 20.97 9.45 -0.73
CA LEU A 155 19.76 9.90 -0.07
C LEU A 155 19.11 10.97 -0.96
N LEU A 156 17.83 10.81 -1.30
CA LEU A 156 17.07 11.87 -1.97
C LEU A 156 17.05 13.11 -1.10
N SER A 157 17.30 14.25 -1.75
CA SER A 157 17.15 15.56 -1.12
C SER A 157 15.69 15.85 -0.78
N TYR A 158 15.50 16.80 0.12
CA TYR A 158 14.18 17.32 0.46
C TYR A 158 13.44 17.83 -0.80
N ASP A 159 14.11 18.60 -1.66
CA ASP A 159 13.52 19.20 -2.85
C ASP A 159 13.11 18.15 -3.89
N GLU A 160 13.93 17.12 -4.12
CA GLU A 160 13.57 16.00 -5.01
C GLU A 160 12.30 15.29 -4.53
N ILE A 161 12.13 15.10 -3.22
CA ILE A 161 10.95 14.45 -2.66
C ILE A 161 9.72 15.36 -2.78
N LEU A 162 9.86 16.64 -2.46
CA LEU A 162 8.79 17.63 -2.56
C LEU A 162 8.27 17.72 -4.00
N GLN A 163 9.17 17.84 -4.98
CA GLN A 163 8.82 17.83 -6.40
C GLN A 163 8.13 16.52 -6.81
N SER A 164 8.62 15.39 -6.30
CA SER A 164 7.98 14.10 -6.60
C SER A 164 6.56 13.99 -6.04
N TYR A 165 6.30 14.51 -4.83
CA TYR A 165 4.93 14.55 -4.27
C TYR A 165 3.98 15.45 -5.07
N GLN A 166 4.47 16.60 -5.52
CA GLN A 166 3.72 17.49 -6.41
C GLN A 166 3.37 16.79 -7.73
N GLU A 167 4.35 16.13 -8.35
CA GLU A 167 4.16 15.46 -9.62
C GLU A 167 3.26 14.22 -9.50
N ILE A 168 3.45 13.38 -8.47
CA ILE A 168 2.57 12.26 -8.15
C ILE A 168 1.11 12.72 -8.04
N THR A 169 0.87 13.82 -7.32
CA THR A 169 -0.48 14.36 -7.15
C THR A 169 -1.05 14.86 -8.47
N ARG A 170 -0.26 15.62 -9.23
CA ARG A 170 -0.64 16.14 -10.55
C ARG A 170 -1.04 14.99 -11.49
N LEU A 171 -0.22 13.94 -11.56
CA LEU A 171 -0.45 12.75 -12.39
C LEU A 171 -1.75 12.03 -11.99
N ILE A 172 -1.95 11.76 -10.69
CA ILE A 172 -3.18 11.09 -10.22
C ILE A 172 -4.43 11.92 -10.57
N HIS A 173 -4.40 13.24 -10.33
CA HIS A 173 -5.55 14.10 -10.61
C HIS A 173 -5.75 14.41 -12.09
N GLU A 174 -4.73 14.28 -12.93
CA GLU A 174 -4.88 14.30 -14.39
C GLU A 174 -5.73 13.11 -14.88
N LEU A 175 -5.52 11.90 -14.32
CA LEU A 175 -6.35 10.73 -14.63
C LEU A 175 -7.72 10.77 -13.97
N ASN A 176 -7.76 11.23 -12.72
CA ASN A 176 -8.95 11.18 -11.89
C ASN A 176 -8.98 12.37 -10.90
N PRO A 177 -9.61 13.50 -11.29
CA PRO A 177 -9.72 14.69 -10.43
C PRO A 177 -10.52 14.46 -9.13
N ASN A 178 -11.22 13.33 -9.03
CA ASN A 178 -12.06 13.01 -7.88
C ASN A 178 -11.37 12.13 -6.84
N ALA A 179 -10.24 11.52 -7.17
CA ALA A 179 -9.50 10.65 -6.26
C ALA A 179 -9.02 11.41 -5.01
N GLN A 180 -9.33 10.86 -3.84
CA GLN A 180 -8.73 11.29 -2.58
C GLN A 180 -7.38 10.59 -2.40
N ILE A 181 -6.31 11.35 -2.25
CA ILE A 181 -4.95 10.81 -2.07
C ILE A 181 -4.65 10.78 -0.58
N VAL A 182 -4.20 9.63 -0.07
CA VAL A 182 -3.82 9.44 1.33
C VAL A 182 -2.34 9.09 1.39
N PHE A 183 -1.53 10.05 1.80
CA PHE A 183 -0.11 9.86 2.04
C PHE A 183 0.10 9.24 3.42
N THR A 184 1.07 8.33 3.51
CA THR A 184 1.56 7.80 4.78
C THR A 184 3.04 7.48 4.66
N VAL A 185 3.76 7.60 5.76
CA VAL A 185 5.15 7.10 5.86
C VAL A 185 5.11 5.75 6.57
N SER A 186 5.78 4.76 6.00
CA SER A 186 5.81 3.40 6.55
C SER A 186 6.41 3.41 7.96
N PRO A 187 5.81 2.74 8.95
CA PRO A 187 6.39 2.61 10.29
C PRO A 187 7.60 1.67 10.35
N VAL A 188 7.83 0.87 9.31
CA VAL A 188 8.96 -0.08 9.26
C VAL A 188 10.28 0.67 9.24
N ARG A 189 11.21 0.24 10.11
CA ARG A 189 12.57 0.79 10.21
C ARG A 189 13.48 0.16 9.15
N HIS A 190 14.04 0.98 8.26
CA HIS A 190 15.03 0.56 7.27
C HIS A 190 16.45 0.64 7.83
N ILE A 191 16.87 -0.35 8.61
CA ILE A 191 18.17 -0.32 9.31
C ILE A 191 19.38 -0.71 8.45
N LYS A 192 19.19 -1.05 7.17
CA LYS A 192 20.31 -1.28 6.23
C LYS A 192 21.25 -0.06 6.13
N ASP A 193 20.73 1.12 6.46
CA ASP A 193 21.44 2.41 6.49
C ASP A 193 21.81 2.87 7.91
N GLY A 194 21.67 1.98 8.89
CA GLY A 194 21.77 2.31 10.31
C GLY A 194 20.60 3.19 10.80
N PHE A 195 20.49 3.34 12.12
CA PHE A 195 19.39 4.11 12.72
C PHE A 195 19.44 5.60 12.32
N VAL A 196 20.63 6.20 12.25
CA VAL A 196 20.79 7.59 11.80
C VAL A 196 20.36 7.74 10.34
N GLY A 197 20.75 6.81 9.46
CA GLY A 197 20.33 6.82 8.06
C GLY A 197 18.83 6.65 7.89
N ASN A 198 18.19 5.78 8.68
CA ASN A 198 16.73 5.66 8.72
C ASN A 198 16.07 6.97 9.18
N GLN A 199 16.56 7.59 10.26
CA GLN A 199 15.97 8.85 10.75
C GLN A 199 16.11 9.98 9.73
N ARG A 200 17.26 10.11 9.07
CA ARG A 200 17.44 11.09 7.98
C ARG A 200 16.47 10.84 6.84
N SER A 201 16.31 9.59 6.44
CA SER A 201 15.37 9.20 5.40
C SER A 201 13.92 9.55 5.77
N LYS A 202 13.46 9.18 6.97
CA LYS A 202 12.09 9.44 7.41
C LYS A 202 11.85 10.94 7.59
N ALA A 203 12.82 11.67 8.14
CA ALA A 203 12.75 13.12 8.29
C ALA A 203 12.60 13.83 6.94
N ASN A 204 13.35 13.42 5.92
CA ASN A 204 13.22 13.99 4.57
C ASN A 204 11.83 13.72 3.98
N LEU A 205 11.33 12.48 4.07
CA LEU A 205 9.99 12.11 3.57
C LEU A 205 8.89 12.92 4.29
N ILE A 206 8.91 12.94 5.62
CA ILE A 206 7.89 13.62 6.45
C ILE A 206 7.95 15.14 6.23
N GLY A 207 9.13 15.73 6.27
CA GLY A 207 9.31 17.17 6.11
C GLY A 207 8.83 17.68 4.75
N ALA A 208 9.20 16.98 3.67
CA ALA A 208 8.77 17.34 2.32
C ALA A 208 7.26 17.10 2.14
N LEU A 209 6.71 16.05 2.75
CA LEU A 209 5.28 15.76 2.69
C LEU A 209 4.45 16.84 3.35
N HIS A 210 4.83 17.28 4.56
CA HIS A 210 4.07 18.33 5.24
C HIS A 210 4.18 19.68 4.55
N GLN A 211 5.34 20.03 3.99
CA GLN A 211 5.44 21.21 3.13
C GLN A 211 4.50 21.13 1.93
N PHE A 212 4.48 19.99 1.25
CA PHE A 212 3.56 19.76 0.13
C PHE A 212 2.10 19.94 0.56
N LEU A 213 1.69 19.35 1.68
CA LEU A 213 0.30 19.45 2.17
C LEU A 213 -0.07 20.88 2.57
N ASP A 214 0.83 21.59 3.25
CA ASP A 214 0.63 22.98 3.67
C ASP A 214 0.48 23.93 2.47
N GLU A 215 1.17 23.65 1.36
CA GLU A 215 1.06 24.40 0.11
C GLU A 215 -0.20 24.03 -0.72
N ASN A 216 -0.85 22.90 -0.43
CA ASN A 216 -1.91 22.31 -1.26
C ASN A 216 -3.19 22.02 -0.45
N LEU A 217 -3.58 22.93 0.45
CA LEU A 217 -4.75 22.76 1.34
C LEU A 217 -6.08 22.54 0.60
N ASP A 218 -6.23 23.07 -0.62
CA ASP A 218 -7.44 22.93 -1.44
C ASP A 218 -7.50 21.59 -2.21
N VAL A 219 -6.41 20.81 -2.17
CA VAL A 219 -6.30 19.53 -2.87
C VAL A 219 -6.82 18.41 -1.96
N LYS A 220 -7.46 17.40 -2.54
CA LYS A 220 -7.99 16.21 -1.82
C LYS A 220 -6.87 15.28 -1.32
N CYS A 221 -5.94 15.80 -0.55
CA CYS A 221 -4.77 15.11 -0.01
C CYS A 221 -4.85 15.02 1.51
N PHE A 222 -4.57 13.84 2.05
CA PHE A 222 -4.62 13.56 3.48
C PHE A 222 -3.33 12.89 3.93
N TYR A 223 -2.95 13.14 5.17
CA TYR A 223 -1.88 12.39 5.82
C TYR A 223 -2.43 11.42 6.85
N PHE A 224 -2.04 10.15 6.75
CA PHE A 224 -2.28 9.16 7.79
C PHE A 224 -0.97 8.89 8.54
N PRO A 225 -0.89 9.17 9.85
CA PRO A 225 0.37 9.18 10.61
C PRO A 225 0.75 7.77 11.12
N ALA A 226 0.90 6.80 10.22
CA ALA A 226 1.23 5.42 10.61
C ALA A 226 2.62 5.31 11.28
N PHE A 227 3.58 6.12 10.86
CA PHE A 227 4.92 6.14 11.43
C PHE A 227 4.90 6.61 12.89
N GLU A 228 4.22 7.72 13.16
CA GLU A 228 4.06 8.32 14.48
C GLU A 228 3.21 7.41 15.38
N LEU A 229 2.16 6.77 14.87
CA LEU A 229 1.40 5.78 15.64
C LEU A 229 2.32 4.69 16.22
N VAL A 230 3.28 4.20 15.44
CA VAL A 230 4.23 3.19 15.92
C VAL A 230 5.29 3.82 16.83
N MET A 231 5.90 4.92 16.41
CA MET A 231 7.03 5.52 17.13
C MET A 231 6.65 6.23 18.43
N ASP A 232 5.44 6.78 18.51
CA ASP A 232 4.99 7.63 19.60
C ASP A 232 3.89 7.01 20.46
N GLU A 233 3.07 6.13 19.91
CA GLU A 233 1.99 5.48 20.67
C GLU A 233 2.31 4.01 21.01
N LEU A 234 2.84 3.25 20.05
CA LEU A 234 3.20 1.83 20.20
C LEU A 234 4.69 1.61 20.49
N ARG A 235 5.25 2.38 21.43
CA ARG A 235 6.71 2.47 21.69
C ARG A 235 7.39 1.19 22.17
N ASP A 236 6.64 0.17 22.57
CA ASP A 236 7.14 -1.03 23.25
C ASP A 236 7.45 -2.16 22.24
N TYR A 237 8.55 -2.89 22.43
CA TYR A 237 8.95 -4.02 21.58
C TYR A 237 7.88 -5.11 21.44
N ARG A 238 6.91 -5.19 22.36
CA ARG A 238 5.73 -6.07 22.23
C ARG A 238 4.89 -5.82 20.98
N PHE A 239 5.09 -4.70 20.29
CA PHE A 239 4.40 -4.31 19.06
C PHE A 239 5.24 -4.58 17.79
N TYR A 240 6.43 -5.14 17.95
CA TYR A 240 7.31 -5.51 16.86
C TYR A 240 7.32 -7.02 16.66
N ASP A 241 7.60 -7.45 15.44
CA ASP A 241 7.81 -8.85 15.09
C ASP A 241 9.19 -9.33 15.56
N GLN A 242 9.52 -10.60 15.30
CA GLN A 242 10.75 -11.24 15.77
C GLN A 242 12.04 -10.53 15.32
N ASP A 243 11.99 -9.82 14.20
CA ASP A 243 13.11 -9.04 13.69
C ASP A 243 13.31 -7.69 14.40
N MET A 244 12.40 -7.31 15.30
CA MET A 244 12.39 -6.06 16.05
C MET A 244 12.29 -4.80 15.16
N LEU A 245 11.83 -4.95 13.91
CA LEU A 245 11.76 -3.89 12.91
C LEU A 245 10.37 -3.71 12.33
N HIS A 246 9.71 -4.83 11.98
CA HIS A 246 8.36 -4.80 11.43
C HIS A 246 7.33 -4.73 12.56
N PRO A 247 6.24 -3.96 12.41
CA PRO A 247 5.12 -4.06 13.32
C PRO A 247 4.51 -5.47 13.26
N ASN A 248 4.22 -6.06 14.42
CA ASN A 248 3.53 -7.35 14.48
C ASN A 248 2.02 -7.20 14.26
N GLN A 249 1.29 -8.31 14.25
CA GLN A 249 -0.15 -8.32 13.98
C GLN A 249 -0.95 -7.41 14.93
N LEU A 250 -0.61 -7.36 16.22
CA LEU A 250 -1.28 -6.50 17.20
C LEU A 250 -1.11 -5.01 16.83
N ALA A 251 0.08 -4.62 16.40
CA ALA A 251 0.34 -3.26 15.94
C ALA A 251 -0.40 -2.94 14.63
N ILE A 252 -0.39 -3.86 13.67
CA ILE A 252 -1.14 -3.71 12.41
C ILE A 252 -2.65 -3.57 12.68
N ASP A 253 -3.21 -4.38 13.59
CA ASP A 253 -4.62 -4.32 13.98
C ASP A 253 -4.95 -2.98 14.63
N TYR A 254 -4.07 -2.50 15.52
CA TYR A 254 -4.24 -1.18 16.13
C TYR A 254 -4.25 -0.06 15.08
N ILE A 255 -3.28 -0.05 14.16
CA ILE A 255 -3.20 0.98 13.12
C ILE A 255 -4.42 0.90 12.18
N TRP A 256 -4.89 -0.31 11.87
CA TRP A 256 -6.14 -0.53 11.14
C TRP A 256 -7.35 0.09 11.85
N GLU A 257 -7.51 -0.11 13.15
CA GLU A 257 -8.58 0.55 13.92
C GLU A 257 -8.48 2.08 13.87
N ARG A 258 -7.26 2.63 13.93
CA ARG A 258 -7.03 4.08 13.79
C ARG A 258 -7.41 4.59 12.41
N LEU A 259 -7.08 3.84 11.37
CA LEU A 259 -7.49 4.15 9.99
C LEU A 259 -9.01 4.12 9.86
N LEU A 260 -9.68 3.07 10.34
CA LEU A 260 -11.13 2.95 10.24
C LEU A 260 -11.85 4.12 10.91
N LYS A 261 -11.42 4.54 12.11
CA LYS A 261 -12.02 5.67 12.82
C LYS A 261 -11.94 6.98 12.02
N SER A 262 -10.87 7.18 11.27
CA SER A 262 -10.66 8.39 10.46
C SER A 262 -11.34 8.30 9.09
N PHE A 263 -11.27 7.15 8.42
CA PHE A 263 -11.64 7.01 7.01
C PHE A 263 -12.96 6.29 6.77
N VAL A 264 -13.56 5.60 7.74
CA VAL A 264 -14.78 4.80 7.51
C VAL A 264 -15.95 5.34 8.31
N SER A 265 -17.14 5.37 7.70
CA SER A 265 -18.36 5.80 8.38
C SER A 265 -18.84 4.75 9.38
N SER A 266 -19.59 5.18 10.40
CA SER A 266 -20.19 4.25 11.37
C SER A 266 -21.14 3.25 10.70
N GLU A 267 -21.85 3.64 9.64
CA GLU A 267 -22.71 2.77 8.85
C GLU A 267 -21.91 1.68 8.13
N THR A 268 -20.83 2.05 7.44
CA THR A 268 -19.95 1.08 6.77
C THR A 268 -19.31 0.13 7.79
N MET A 269 -18.91 0.62 8.96
CA MET A 269 -18.40 -0.24 10.05
C MET A 269 -19.42 -1.29 10.51
N MET A 270 -20.73 -1.01 10.46
CA MET A 270 -21.75 -2.01 10.79
C MET A 270 -21.79 -3.15 9.76
N ILE A 271 -21.60 -2.84 8.48
CA ILE A 271 -21.48 -3.86 7.44
C ILE A 271 -20.17 -4.64 7.58
N MET A 272 -19.06 -3.96 7.88
CA MET A 272 -17.77 -4.63 8.11
C MET A 272 -17.85 -5.67 9.24
N LYS A 273 -18.62 -5.41 10.31
CA LYS A 273 -18.86 -6.41 11.37
C LYS A 273 -19.57 -7.65 10.84
N LYS A 274 -20.55 -7.50 9.95
CA LYS A 274 -21.24 -8.64 9.31
C LYS A 274 -20.28 -9.44 8.42
N VAL A 275 -19.43 -8.76 7.65
CA VAL A 275 -18.37 -9.40 6.86
C VAL A 275 -17.43 -10.18 7.78
N GLU A 276 -16.99 -9.58 8.89
CA GLU A 276 -16.11 -10.25 9.85
C GLU A 276 -16.75 -11.48 10.51
N GLU A 277 -18.04 -11.41 10.86
CA GLU A 277 -18.80 -12.56 11.36
C GLU A 277 -18.80 -13.71 10.35
N VAL A 278 -19.07 -13.42 9.08
CA VAL A 278 -19.07 -14.42 8.00
C VAL A 278 -17.67 -14.99 7.80
N THR A 279 -16.64 -14.14 7.68
CA THR A 279 -15.25 -14.58 7.50
C THR A 279 -14.79 -15.49 8.64
N LYS A 280 -15.04 -15.12 9.90
CA LYS A 280 -14.70 -15.95 11.07
C LYS A 280 -15.48 -17.26 11.11
N ALA A 281 -16.76 -17.23 10.73
CA ALA A 281 -17.60 -18.41 10.65
C ALA A 281 -17.10 -19.41 9.59
N MET A 282 -16.62 -18.92 8.45
CA MET A 282 -16.01 -19.75 7.40
C MET A 282 -14.65 -20.33 7.79
N GLU A 283 -13.87 -19.60 8.59
CA GLU A 283 -12.59 -20.08 9.11
C GLU A 283 -12.77 -21.15 10.21
N HIS A 284 -13.97 -21.30 10.76
CA HIS A 284 -14.26 -22.27 11.80
C HIS A 284 -14.18 -23.71 11.28
N ARG A 285 -13.40 -24.55 11.96
CA ARG A 285 -13.29 -25.98 11.67
C ARG A 285 -14.21 -26.76 12.61
N PRO A 286 -15.33 -27.34 12.13
CA PRO A 286 -16.26 -28.06 12.99
C PRO A 286 -15.67 -29.39 13.46
N PHE A 287 -15.91 -29.76 14.72
CA PHE A 287 -15.52 -31.07 15.25
C PHE A 287 -16.34 -32.22 14.64
N ASN A 288 -17.63 -32.00 14.37
CA ASN A 288 -18.50 -32.95 13.68
C ASN A 288 -19.28 -32.26 12.54
N PRO A 289 -18.78 -32.34 11.29
CA PRO A 289 -19.41 -31.72 10.12
C PRO A 289 -20.79 -32.26 9.76
N THR A 290 -21.21 -33.42 10.29
CA THR A 290 -22.52 -34.01 9.98
C THR A 290 -23.54 -33.85 11.10
N SER A 291 -23.16 -33.18 12.19
CA SER A 291 -24.09 -32.91 13.29
C SER A 291 -25.21 -31.95 12.87
N GLU A 292 -26.41 -32.15 13.42
CA GLU A 292 -27.56 -31.27 13.17
C GLU A 292 -27.26 -29.81 13.54
N GLN A 293 -26.50 -29.60 14.61
CA GLN A 293 -26.07 -28.27 15.04
C GLN A 293 -25.17 -27.60 14.00
N HIS A 294 -24.25 -28.34 13.38
CA HIS A 294 -23.39 -27.80 12.34
C HIS A 294 -24.18 -27.48 11.06
N LEU A 295 -25.12 -28.35 10.66
CA LEU A 295 -25.99 -28.09 9.50
C LEU A 295 -26.82 -26.81 9.69
N LYS A 296 -27.45 -26.63 10.87
CA LYS A 296 -28.16 -25.39 11.22
C LYS A 296 -27.26 -24.15 11.22
N PHE A 297 -26.01 -24.31 11.67
CA PHE A 297 -25.02 -23.24 11.61
C PHE A 297 -24.68 -22.87 10.16
N MET A 298 -24.54 -23.86 9.27
CA MET A 298 -24.30 -23.64 7.85
C MET A 298 -25.46 -22.91 7.17
N ASP A 299 -26.71 -23.29 7.46
CA ASP A 299 -27.90 -22.59 6.93
C ASP A 299 -27.88 -21.10 7.36
N SER A 300 -27.63 -20.84 8.65
CA SER A 300 -27.52 -19.46 9.16
C SER A 300 -26.34 -18.69 8.55
N LEU A 301 -25.24 -19.37 8.21
CA LEU A 301 -24.10 -18.75 7.54
C LEU A 301 -24.45 -18.37 6.10
N ILE A 302 -25.17 -19.23 5.38
CA ILE A 302 -25.66 -18.97 4.02
C ILE A 302 -26.57 -17.74 4.02
N ASP A 303 -27.54 -17.65 4.93
CA ASP A 303 -28.42 -16.48 5.05
C ASP A 303 -27.64 -15.17 5.24
N LYS A 304 -26.56 -15.20 6.03
CA LYS A 304 -25.68 -14.04 6.24
C LYS A 304 -24.88 -13.67 4.99
N ILE A 305 -24.42 -14.67 4.25
CA ILE A 305 -23.71 -14.47 2.98
C ILE A 305 -24.67 -13.88 1.95
N ASP A 306 -25.87 -14.44 1.79
CA ASP A 306 -26.88 -13.98 0.83
C ASP A 306 -27.28 -12.53 1.13
N TYR A 307 -27.48 -12.17 2.40
CA TYR A 307 -27.71 -10.78 2.81
C TYR A 307 -26.62 -9.81 2.32
N LEU A 308 -25.34 -10.24 2.36
CA LEU A 308 -24.22 -9.42 1.92
C LEU A 308 -24.14 -9.36 0.40
N LEU A 309 -24.33 -10.50 -0.29
CA LEU A 309 -24.26 -10.60 -1.75
C LEU A 309 -25.42 -9.87 -2.44
N ASP A 310 -26.63 -9.87 -1.86
CA ASP A 310 -27.78 -9.12 -2.37
C ASP A 310 -27.51 -7.61 -2.39
N ARG A 311 -26.72 -7.11 -1.43
CA ARG A 311 -26.37 -5.68 -1.31
C ARG A 311 -25.07 -5.33 -2.02
N TYR A 312 -24.11 -6.26 -2.04
CA TYR A 312 -22.77 -6.07 -2.56
C TYR A 312 -22.36 -7.27 -3.43
N PRO A 313 -22.87 -7.37 -4.67
CA PRO A 313 -22.69 -8.55 -5.52
C PRO A 313 -21.23 -8.84 -5.92
N PHE A 314 -20.32 -7.89 -5.69
CA PHE A 314 -18.90 -8.04 -5.99
C PHE A 314 -18.12 -8.74 -4.87
N MET A 315 -18.70 -8.92 -3.66
CA MET A 315 -18.02 -9.63 -2.57
C MET A 315 -17.82 -11.11 -2.95
N SER A 316 -16.72 -11.70 -2.50
CA SER A 316 -16.43 -13.12 -2.70
C SER A 316 -16.12 -13.79 -1.38
N PHE A 317 -17.03 -14.66 -0.96
CA PHE A 317 -16.91 -15.55 0.20
C PHE A 317 -16.62 -16.99 -0.25
N ARG A 318 -15.91 -17.18 -1.36
CA ARG A 318 -15.53 -18.48 -1.90
C ARG A 318 -14.04 -18.57 -2.14
#